data_AF-A0A3N7GZ41-F1
#
_entry.id   AF-A0A3N7GZ41-F1
#
_cell.length_a   1.000
_cell.length_b   1.000
_cell.length_c   1.000
_cell.angle_alpha   90.00
_cell.angle_beta   90.00
_cell.angle_gamma   90.00
#
_symmetry.space_group_name_H-M   'P 1'
#
loop_
_entity.id
_entity.type
_entity.pdbx_description
1 polymer ?
#
loop_
_entity_poly.entity_id
_entity_poly.type
_entity_poly.pdbx_seq_one_letter_code
_entity_poly.pdbx_strand_id
1 'polypeptide(L)'
;MKTLVVIALFATANLGTTLFANPLKEPTALHADDFKSKVAFHQNNISILWNQYDLSVQRIRNSAGNHADLERDEAYFVAVYQKDIDNDIRVEESKATIAEIRARYVKAHEQRSAQEARRMATLQTQLKKALEREANALSKTKQAYAGLTAIPAVFWEVENYLNESIERVDLLLADSPETTIAVR
;
A
#
# COMPACT_ATOMS: atom_id res chain seq x y z
N MET A 1 -12.47 14.16 17.29
CA MET A 1 -11.63 14.57 16.13
C MET A 1 -10.17 14.45 16.51
N LYS A 2 -9.50 13.38 16.11
CA LYS A 2 -8.03 13.25 16.13
C LYS A 2 -7.61 12.52 14.86
N THR A 3 -7.40 13.29 13.81
CA THR A 3 -6.87 12.84 12.52
C THR A 3 -5.39 12.51 12.76
N LEU A 4 -5.09 11.24 13.04
CA LEU A 4 -3.72 10.79 13.17
C LEU A 4 -3.07 10.84 11.78
N VAL A 5 -2.07 11.72 11.71
CA VAL A 5 -1.20 12.02 10.57
C VAL A 5 -0.50 10.74 10.10
N VAL A 6 -0.92 10.19 8.96
CA VAL A 6 -0.22 9.08 8.27
C VAL A 6 0.81 9.60 7.24
N ILE A 7 1.02 10.92 7.15
CA ILE A 7 1.78 11.55 6.06
C ILE A 7 3.32 11.44 6.25
N ALA A 8 3.83 11.00 7.41
CA ALA A 8 5.27 11.11 7.71
C ALA A 8 6.16 9.92 7.26
N LEU A 9 5.64 8.87 6.61
CA LEU A 9 6.43 7.63 6.41
C LEU A 9 7.23 7.54 5.10
N PHE A 10 6.98 8.41 4.11
CA PHE A 10 7.72 8.38 2.83
C PHE A 10 8.84 9.43 2.72
N ALA A 11 9.08 10.22 3.78
CA ALA A 11 10.01 11.35 3.72
C ALA A 11 11.47 11.02 4.10
N THR A 12 11.77 9.84 4.65
CA THR A 12 13.09 9.54 5.24
C THR A 12 14.09 8.86 4.32
N ALA A 13 13.76 8.57 3.06
CA ALA A 13 14.69 7.85 2.16
C ALA A 13 15.75 8.75 1.47
N ASN A 14 15.67 10.08 1.58
CA ASN A 14 16.42 11.00 0.70
C ASN A 14 17.55 11.82 1.36
N LEU A 15 18.19 11.33 2.43
CA LEU A 15 19.33 12.05 3.06
C LEU A 15 20.73 11.63 2.56
N GLY A 16 20.84 10.84 1.48
CA GLY A 16 22.13 10.23 1.09
C GLY A 16 22.85 10.77 -0.15
N THR A 17 22.25 11.58 -1.02
CA THR A 17 22.76 11.75 -2.41
C THR A 17 23.27 13.15 -2.78
N THR A 18 23.59 14.03 -1.83
CA THR A 18 24.16 15.36 -2.14
C THR A 18 25.62 15.50 -1.74
N LEU A 19 26.48 14.56 -2.11
CA LEU A 19 27.92 14.79 -2.19
C LEU A 19 28.43 14.04 -3.42
N PHE A 20 29.39 14.61 -4.15
CA PHE A 20 30.12 14.01 -5.28
C PHE A 20 29.49 14.17 -6.68
N ALA A 21 29.25 15.42 -7.09
CA ALA A 21 29.32 15.79 -8.51
C ALA A 21 30.76 16.12 -8.88
N ASN A 22 31.57 15.09 -9.18
CA ASN A 22 32.82 15.28 -9.91
C ASN A 22 32.97 14.12 -10.90
N PRO A 23 33.02 14.37 -12.22
CA PRO A 23 33.20 13.31 -13.20
C PRO A 23 34.64 12.80 -13.09
N LEU A 24 34.82 11.60 -12.53
CA LEU A 24 36.13 10.97 -12.34
C LEU A 24 36.60 10.26 -13.63
N LYS A 25 37.89 10.45 -13.93
CA LYS A 25 38.63 9.84 -15.05
C LYS A 25 38.98 8.38 -14.72
N GLU A 26 38.60 7.50 -15.64
CA GLU A 26 38.91 6.05 -15.78
C GLU A 26 38.24 5.06 -14.81
N PRO A 27 37.66 3.94 -15.33
CA PRO A 27 36.96 2.94 -14.52
C PRO A 27 37.96 2.02 -13.80
N THR A 28 38.26 2.33 -12.54
CA THR A 28 38.96 1.43 -11.62
C THR A 28 38.02 0.37 -11.02
N ALA A 29 38.54 -0.77 -10.56
CA ALA A 29 37.76 -1.83 -9.90
C ALA A 29 36.96 -1.33 -8.68
N LEU A 30 37.46 -0.28 -8.00
CA LEU A 30 36.78 0.39 -6.89
C LEU A 30 35.44 1.03 -7.31
N HIS A 31 35.34 1.51 -8.56
CA HIS A 31 34.12 2.12 -9.10
C HIS A 31 33.04 1.09 -9.47
N ALA A 32 33.43 -0.13 -9.82
CA ALA A 32 32.49 -1.19 -10.15
C ALA A 32 31.78 -1.73 -8.89
N ASP A 33 32.50 -1.87 -7.78
CA ASP A 33 31.90 -2.37 -6.53
C ASP A 33 31.04 -1.31 -5.83
N ASP A 34 31.42 -0.03 -5.91
CA ASP A 34 30.56 1.07 -5.47
C ASP A 34 29.26 1.14 -6.29
N PHE A 35 29.35 1.00 -7.62
CA PHE A 35 28.15 0.90 -8.47
C PHE A 35 27.24 -0.26 -8.07
N LYS A 36 27.77 -1.47 -7.86
CA LYS A 36 26.99 -2.62 -7.38
C LYS A 36 26.33 -2.33 -6.03
N SER A 37 27.04 -1.69 -5.11
CA SER A 37 26.49 -1.31 -3.80
C SER A 37 25.32 -0.33 -3.94
N LYS A 38 25.43 0.67 -4.83
CA LYS A 38 24.33 1.61 -5.14
C LYS A 38 23.13 0.89 -5.76
N VAL A 39 23.36 -0.03 -6.69
CA VAL A 39 22.29 -0.85 -7.27
C VAL A 39 21.59 -1.70 -6.21
N ALA A 40 22.35 -2.34 -5.32
CA ALA A 40 21.79 -3.12 -4.20
C ALA A 40 20.98 -2.23 -3.23
N PHE A 41 21.42 -0.99 -3.00
CA PHE A 41 20.66 -0.02 -2.22
C PHE A 41 19.30 0.29 -2.86
N HIS A 42 19.25 0.50 -4.18
CA HIS A 42 18.00 0.68 -4.91
C HIS A 42 17.08 -0.54 -4.79
N GLN A 43 17.62 -1.75 -4.97
CA GLN A 43 16.85 -2.98 -4.80
C GLN A 43 16.22 -3.11 -3.39
N ASN A 44 17.00 -2.78 -2.36
CA ASN A 44 16.51 -2.77 -0.99
C ASN A 44 15.41 -1.72 -0.77
N ASN A 45 15.54 -0.52 -1.35
CA ASN A 45 14.51 0.51 -1.26
C ASN A 45 13.19 0.06 -1.87
N ILE A 46 13.22 -0.55 -3.06
CA ILE A 46 12.00 -1.10 -3.70
C ILE A 46 11.32 -2.11 -2.79
N SER A 47 12.10 -3.01 -2.17
CA SER A 47 11.59 -4.01 -1.23
C SER A 47 10.96 -3.39 0.01
N ILE A 48 11.59 -2.34 0.57
CA ILE A 48 11.06 -1.59 1.72
C ILE A 48 9.74 -0.91 1.36
N LEU A 49 9.64 -0.29 0.18
CA LEU A 49 8.43 0.39 -0.28
C LEU A 49 7.24 -0.57 -0.35
N TRP A 50 7.44 -1.77 -0.91
CA TRP A 50 6.41 -2.81 -0.94
C TRP A 50 6.02 -3.29 0.46
N ASN A 51 7.00 -3.57 1.32
CA ASN A 51 6.71 -4.02 2.69
C ASN A 51 5.92 -2.96 3.48
N GLN A 52 6.27 -1.68 3.34
CA GLN A 52 5.52 -0.58 3.97
C GLN A 52 4.09 -0.48 3.45
N TYR A 53 3.89 -0.67 2.14
CA TYR A 53 2.57 -0.74 1.53
C TYR A 53 1.75 -1.89 2.11
N ASP A 54 2.30 -3.11 2.13
CA ASP A 54 1.61 -4.31 2.61
C ASP A 54 1.22 -4.20 4.08
N LEU A 55 2.13 -3.72 4.94
CA LEU A 55 1.84 -3.46 6.35
C LEU A 55 0.72 -2.43 6.52
N SER A 56 0.69 -1.40 5.66
CA SER A 56 -0.34 -0.37 5.71
C SER A 56 -1.70 -0.89 5.24
N VAL A 57 -1.74 -1.74 4.22
CA VAL A 57 -2.95 -2.45 3.78
C VAL A 57 -3.50 -3.35 4.89
N GLN A 58 -2.64 -4.12 5.55
CA GLN A 58 -3.04 -4.96 6.69
C GLN A 58 -3.62 -4.13 7.84
N ARG A 59 -2.99 -2.99 8.17
CA ARG A 59 -3.51 -2.07 9.19
C ARG A 59 -4.87 -1.48 8.84
N ILE A 60 -5.11 -1.18 7.56
CA ILE A 60 -6.43 -0.74 7.10
C ILE A 60 -7.44 -1.86 7.35
N ARG A 61 -7.19 -3.07 6.81
CA ARG A 61 -8.11 -4.21 6.92
C ARG A 61 -8.39 -4.63 8.36
N ASN A 62 -7.39 -4.54 9.23
CA ASN A 62 -7.51 -4.97 10.63
C ASN A 62 -7.83 -3.83 11.61
N SER A 63 -8.14 -2.63 11.12
CA SER A 63 -8.53 -1.53 12.02
C SER A 63 -9.85 -1.82 12.73
N ALA A 64 -10.11 -1.19 13.87
CA ALA A 64 -11.38 -1.33 14.58
C ALA A 64 -12.60 -1.05 13.67
N GLY A 65 -13.66 -1.85 13.83
CA GLY A 65 -14.83 -1.83 12.95
C GLY A 65 -14.54 -2.42 11.57
N ASN A 66 -13.61 -3.37 11.50
CA ASN A 66 -13.36 -4.15 10.29
C ASN A 66 -14.51 -5.14 10.02
N HIS A 67 -14.45 -5.81 8.87
CA HIS A 67 -15.46 -6.79 8.48
C HIS A 67 -15.65 -7.90 9.53
N ALA A 68 -14.58 -8.41 10.13
CA ALA A 68 -14.69 -9.45 11.16
C ALA A 68 -15.33 -8.94 12.47
N ASP A 69 -15.07 -7.68 12.85
CA ASP A 69 -15.76 -7.03 13.97
C ASP A 69 -17.26 -6.91 13.69
N LEU A 70 -17.62 -6.45 12.48
CA LEU A 70 -18.99 -6.29 12.04
C LEU A 70 -19.74 -7.63 12.03
N GLU A 71 -19.14 -8.68 11.46
CA GLU A 71 -19.71 -10.03 11.42
C GLU A 71 -19.94 -10.60 12.83
N ARG A 72 -18.97 -10.41 13.73
CA ARG A 72 -19.08 -10.86 15.11
C ARG A 72 -20.20 -10.12 15.84
N ASP A 73 -20.29 -8.81 15.68
CA ASP A 73 -21.31 -8.01 16.35
C ASP A 73 -22.72 -8.36 15.80
N GLU A 74 -22.85 -8.53 14.48
CA GLU A 74 -24.09 -8.99 13.84
C GLU A 74 -24.54 -10.33 14.45
N ALA A 75 -23.63 -11.31 14.48
CA ALA A 75 -23.92 -12.64 15.01
C ALA A 75 -24.35 -12.57 16.48
N TYR A 76 -23.69 -11.74 17.29
CA TYR A 76 -24.05 -11.53 18.69
C TYR A 76 -25.47 -10.96 18.82
N PHE A 77 -25.80 -9.88 18.12
CA PHE A 77 -27.12 -9.26 18.25
C PHE A 77 -28.24 -10.14 17.69
N VAL A 78 -28.01 -10.82 16.57
CA VAL A 78 -28.99 -11.79 16.02
C VAL A 78 -29.24 -12.92 17.02
N ALA A 79 -28.20 -13.45 17.67
CA ALA A 79 -28.35 -14.54 18.64
C ALA A 79 -29.19 -14.14 19.87
N VAL A 80 -29.11 -12.87 20.31
CA VAL A 80 -29.93 -12.34 21.41
C VAL A 80 -31.43 -12.47 21.09
N TYR A 81 -31.85 -12.03 19.91
CA TYR A 81 -33.26 -12.10 19.49
C TYR A 81 -33.68 -13.48 19.02
N GLN A 82 -32.73 -14.29 18.51
CA GLN A 82 -33.01 -15.68 18.18
C GLN A 82 -33.41 -16.48 19.43
N LYS A 83 -32.77 -16.20 20.57
CA LYS A 83 -33.13 -16.81 21.85
C LYS A 83 -34.57 -16.49 22.28
N ASP A 84 -35.07 -15.29 22.00
CA ASP A 84 -36.47 -14.94 22.28
C ASP A 84 -37.42 -15.78 21.41
N ILE A 85 -37.09 -15.95 20.12
CA ILE A 85 -37.83 -16.82 19.21
C ILE A 85 -37.82 -18.28 19.69
N ASP A 86 -36.65 -18.79 20.08
CA ASP A 86 -36.49 -20.19 20.53
C ASP A 86 -37.27 -20.49 21.82
N ASN A 87 -37.53 -19.46 22.64
CA ASN A 87 -38.32 -19.56 23.86
C ASN A 87 -39.81 -19.21 23.66
N ASP A 88 -40.25 -18.98 22.41
CA ASP A 88 -41.61 -18.56 22.04
C ASP A 88 -42.04 -17.22 22.67
N ILE A 89 -41.07 -16.31 22.85
CA ILE A 89 -41.27 -14.98 23.42
C ILE A 89 -41.17 -13.95 22.30
N ARG A 90 -42.20 -13.10 22.15
CA ARG A 90 -42.18 -11.94 21.22
C ARG A 90 -41.65 -12.30 19.82
N VAL A 91 -42.11 -13.42 19.28
CA VAL A 91 -41.53 -14.04 18.08
C VAL A 91 -41.52 -13.09 16.88
N GLU A 92 -42.64 -12.44 16.58
CA GLU A 92 -42.76 -11.57 15.40
C GLU A 92 -41.95 -10.27 15.55
N GLU A 93 -41.92 -9.68 16.75
CA GLU A 93 -41.08 -8.51 17.05
C GLU A 93 -39.58 -8.85 16.91
N SER A 94 -39.19 -10.03 17.39
CA SER A 94 -37.81 -10.51 17.32
C SER A 94 -37.38 -10.78 15.87
N LYS A 95 -38.24 -11.39 15.04
CA LYS A 95 -37.99 -11.58 13.61
C LYS A 95 -37.82 -10.25 12.88
N ALA A 96 -38.70 -9.29 13.13
CA ALA A 96 -38.59 -7.94 12.55
C ALA A 96 -37.27 -7.27 12.97
N THR A 97 -36.90 -7.38 14.24
CA THR A 97 -35.66 -6.81 14.77
C THR A 97 -34.41 -7.46 14.15
N ILE A 98 -34.40 -8.78 13.99
CA ILE A 98 -33.30 -9.50 13.29
C ILE A 98 -33.17 -9.01 11.85
N ALA A 99 -34.29 -8.83 11.13
CA ALA A 99 -34.26 -8.32 9.77
C ALA A 99 -33.67 -6.91 9.69
N GLU A 100 -34.04 -6.03 10.63
CA GLU A 100 -33.45 -4.68 10.73
C GLU A 100 -31.95 -4.72 11.05
N ILE A 101 -31.52 -5.58 11.97
CA ILE A 101 -30.10 -5.75 12.33
C ILE A 101 -29.31 -6.13 11.08
N ARG A 102 -29.73 -7.19 10.37
CA ARG A 102 -29.07 -7.66 9.14
C ARG A 102 -28.99 -6.54 8.10
N ALA A 103 -30.08 -5.81 7.88
CA ALA A 103 -30.09 -4.69 6.93
C ALA A 103 -29.12 -3.56 7.31
N ARG A 104 -28.93 -3.30 8.61
CA ARG A 104 -27.93 -2.33 9.09
C ARG A 104 -26.50 -2.82 8.87
N TYR A 105 -26.21 -4.10 9.13
CA TYR A 105 -24.87 -4.66 8.97
C TYR A 105 -24.46 -4.80 7.50
N VAL A 106 -25.38 -5.11 6.59
CA VAL A 106 -25.13 -5.03 5.14
C VAL A 106 -24.63 -3.64 4.74
N LYS A 107 -25.34 -2.58 5.18
CA LYS A 107 -24.90 -1.19 4.92
C LYS A 107 -23.56 -0.86 5.58
N ALA A 108 -23.31 -1.37 6.78
CA ALA A 108 -22.04 -1.16 7.48
C ALA A 108 -20.88 -1.80 6.71
N HIS A 109 -21.05 -3.01 6.17
CA HIS A 109 -20.07 -3.67 5.32
C HIS A 109 -19.82 -2.90 4.03
N GLU A 110 -20.85 -2.40 3.35
CA GLU A 110 -20.69 -1.57 2.15
C GLU A 110 -19.89 -0.29 2.44
N GLN A 111 -20.24 0.41 3.51
CA GLN A 111 -19.53 1.61 3.96
C GLN A 111 -18.08 1.31 4.30
N ARG A 112 -17.84 0.17 4.95
CA ARG A 112 -16.51 -0.28 5.30
C ARG A 112 -15.66 -0.59 4.07
N SER A 113 -16.18 -1.37 3.12
CA SER A 113 -15.54 -1.66 1.84
C SER A 113 -15.19 -0.39 1.09
N ALA A 114 -16.12 0.57 1.00
CA ALA A 114 -15.88 1.86 0.35
C ALA A 114 -14.78 2.68 1.04
N GLN A 115 -14.73 2.65 2.38
CA GLN A 115 -13.68 3.33 3.14
C GLN A 115 -12.31 2.67 2.92
N GLU A 116 -12.24 1.33 2.96
CA GLU A 116 -11.01 0.59 2.72
C GLU A 116 -10.48 0.85 1.32
N ALA A 117 -11.33 0.77 0.29
CA ALA A 117 -10.97 1.05 -1.10
C ALA A 117 -10.34 2.45 -1.27
N ARG A 118 -10.96 3.50 -0.71
CA ARG A 118 -10.43 4.88 -0.78
C ARG A 118 -9.05 5.01 -0.13
N ARG A 119 -8.86 4.38 1.03
CA ARG A 119 -7.57 4.41 1.74
C ARG A 119 -6.50 3.61 0.98
N MET A 120 -6.87 2.44 0.44
CA MET A 120 -5.98 1.62 -0.38
C MET A 120 -5.56 2.35 -1.67
N ALA A 121 -6.48 3.02 -2.37
CA ALA A 121 -6.18 3.85 -3.55
C ALA A 121 -5.17 4.97 -3.24
N THR A 122 -5.32 5.60 -2.07
CA THR A 122 -4.38 6.63 -1.60
C THR A 122 -2.98 6.03 -1.39
N LEU A 123 -2.88 4.86 -0.73
CA LEU A 123 -1.62 4.16 -0.51
C LEU A 123 -0.97 3.71 -1.83
N GLN A 124 -1.76 3.18 -2.76
CA GLN A 124 -1.28 2.76 -4.10
C GLN A 124 -0.71 3.96 -4.86
N THR A 125 -1.40 5.11 -4.83
CA THR A 125 -0.90 6.35 -5.45
C THR A 125 0.41 6.83 -4.82
N GLN A 126 0.55 6.72 -3.50
CA GLN A 126 1.78 7.08 -2.79
C GLN A 126 2.93 6.13 -3.14
N LEU A 127 2.66 4.82 -3.19
CA LEU A 127 3.62 3.80 -3.59
C LEU A 127 4.10 4.05 -5.03
N LYS A 128 3.20 4.30 -5.98
CA LYS A 128 3.55 4.61 -7.37
C LYS A 128 4.53 5.78 -7.44
N LYS A 129 4.19 6.90 -6.80
CA LYS A 129 5.05 8.09 -6.78
C LYS A 129 6.41 7.81 -6.14
N ALA A 130 6.49 6.95 -5.13
CA ALA A 130 7.75 6.57 -4.51
C ALA A 130 8.60 5.70 -5.45
N LEU A 131 8.00 4.73 -6.13
CA LEU A 131 8.67 3.89 -7.13
C LEU A 131 9.15 4.71 -8.33
N GLU A 132 8.35 5.66 -8.83
CA GLU A 132 8.77 6.58 -9.90
C GLU A 132 9.97 7.46 -9.48
N ARG A 133 10.01 7.90 -8.22
CA ARG A 133 11.18 8.62 -7.68
C ARG A 133 12.40 7.71 -7.61
N GLU A 134 12.22 6.46 -7.20
CA GLU A 134 13.29 5.46 -7.18
C GLU A 134 13.82 5.19 -8.60
N ALA A 135 12.94 5.13 -9.61
CA ALA A 135 13.32 4.91 -11.00
C ALA A 135 14.18 6.08 -11.53
N ASN A 136 13.79 7.31 -11.20
CA ASN A 136 14.59 8.49 -11.49
C ASN A 136 15.95 8.46 -10.77
N ALA A 137 16.00 7.98 -9.53
CA ALA A 137 17.25 7.86 -8.77
C ALA A 137 18.17 6.78 -9.36
N LEU A 138 17.63 5.62 -9.72
CA LEU A 138 18.37 4.54 -10.39
C LEU A 138 18.94 4.99 -11.74
N SER A 139 18.15 5.74 -12.52
CA SER A 139 18.60 6.33 -13.78
C SER A 139 19.76 7.32 -13.58
N LYS A 140 19.71 8.15 -12.52
CA LYS A 140 20.84 9.01 -12.16
C LYS A 140 22.09 8.22 -11.76
N THR A 141 21.92 7.12 -11.03
CA THR A 141 23.02 6.19 -10.72
C THR A 141 23.61 5.61 -12.02
N LYS A 142 22.79 5.19 -12.99
CA LYS A 142 23.28 4.74 -14.30
C LYS A 142 24.12 5.82 -14.99
N GLN A 143 23.65 7.07 -15.01
CA GLN A 143 24.34 8.20 -15.64
C GLN A 143 25.65 8.56 -14.96
N ALA A 144 25.68 8.58 -13.62
CA ALA A 144 26.88 8.90 -12.85
C ALA A 144 28.04 7.91 -13.10
N TYR A 145 27.72 6.68 -13.51
CA TYR A 145 28.69 5.63 -13.80
C TYR A 145 28.71 5.24 -15.29
N ALA A 146 28.28 6.13 -16.18
CA ALA A 146 28.27 5.88 -17.63
C ALA A 146 29.66 5.58 -18.23
N GLY A 147 30.73 5.91 -17.52
CA GLY A 147 32.11 5.59 -17.89
C GLY A 147 32.54 4.14 -17.61
N LEU A 148 31.67 3.30 -17.03
CA LEU A 148 31.93 1.87 -16.88
C LEU A 148 31.95 1.18 -18.24
N THR A 149 32.93 0.30 -18.45
CA THR A 149 33.09 -0.48 -19.69
C THR A 149 31.95 -1.44 -19.95
N ALA A 150 31.30 -1.92 -18.89
CA ALA A 150 30.09 -2.70 -18.96
C ALA A 150 29.20 -2.40 -17.74
N ILE A 151 27.90 -2.27 -17.96
CA ILE A 151 26.92 -2.20 -16.88
C ILE A 151 26.69 -3.63 -16.35
N PRO A 152 26.93 -3.89 -15.05
CA PRO A 152 26.63 -5.18 -14.43
C PRO A 152 25.19 -5.65 -14.67
N ALA A 153 25.00 -6.95 -14.92
CA ALA A 153 23.68 -7.56 -15.16
C ALA A 153 22.65 -7.25 -14.06
N VAL A 154 23.12 -7.21 -12.80
CA VAL A 154 22.30 -6.86 -11.62
C VAL A 154 21.60 -5.50 -11.75
N PHE A 155 22.16 -4.54 -12.50
CA PHE A 155 21.48 -3.27 -12.76
C PHE A 155 20.19 -3.48 -13.54
N TRP A 156 20.24 -4.26 -14.63
CA TRP A 156 19.09 -4.51 -15.49
C TRP A 156 18.02 -5.32 -14.77
N GLU A 157 18.42 -6.27 -13.92
CA GLU A 157 17.48 -7.00 -13.05
C GLU A 157 16.71 -6.05 -12.13
N VAL A 158 17.40 -5.10 -11.49
CA VAL A 158 16.77 -4.11 -10.61
C VAL A 158 15.91 -3.11 -11.40
N GLU A 159 16.37 -2.65 -12.57
CA GLU A 159 15.60 -1.76 -13.45
C GLU A 159 14.31 -2.43 -13.93
N ASN A 160 14.38 -3.70 -14.36
CA ASN A 160 13.22 -4.47 -14.76
C ASN A 160 12.25 -4.67 -13.60
N TYR A 161 12.75 -5.12 -12.44
CA TYR A 161 11.90 -5.32 -11.26
C TYR A 161 11.21 -4.03 -10.79
N LEU A 162 11.88 -2.88 -10.94
CA LEU A 162 11.28 -1.58 -10.64
C LEU A 162 10.18 -1.21 -11.63
N ASN A 163 10.40 -1.42 -12.93
CA ASN A 163 9.39 -1.18 -13.96
C ASN A 163 8.17 -2.09 -13.75
N GLU A 164 8.38 -3.39 -13.53
CA GLU A 164 7.32 -4.35 -13.17
C GLU A 164 6.58 -3.93 -11.90
N SER A 165 7.30 -3.39 -10.90
CA SER A 165 6.67 -2.88 -9.68
C SER A 165 5.75 -1.69 -9.96
N ILE A 166 6.14 -0.76 -10.84
CA ILE A 166 5.31 0.39 -11.22
C ILE A 166 4.06 -0.12 -11.97
N GLU A 167 4.23 -1.02 -12.94
CA GLU A 167 3.12 -1.63 -13.68
C GLU A 167 2.15 -2.38 -12.75
N ARG A 168 2.68 -3.12 -11.77
CA ARG A 168 1.87 -3.79 -10.76
C ARG A 168 1.02 -2.81 -9.97
N VAL A 169 1.55 -1.64 -9.62
CA VAL A 169 0.76 -0.60 -8.93
C VAL A 169 -0.30 -0.01 -9.84
N ASP A 170 -0.04 0.12 -11.14
CA ASP A 170 -1.04 0.57 -12.11
C ASP A 170 -2.22 -0.42 -12.23
N LEU A 171 -1.94 -1.73 -12.25
CA LEU A 171 -2.98 -2.75 -12.19
C LEU A 171 -3.79 -2.66 -10.89
N LEU A 172 -3.11 -2.48 -9.76
CA LEU A 172 -3.78 -2.32 -8.45
C LEU A 172 -4.67 -1.07 -8.38
N LEU A 173 -4.31 0.01 -9.07
CA LEU A 173 -5.11 1.23 -9.17
C LEU A 173 -6.29 1.06 -10.12
N ALA A 174 -6.11 0.33 -11.23
CA ALA A 174 -7.18 0.03 -12.19
C ALA A 174 -8.24 -0.90 -11.60
N ASP A 175 -7.83 -1.86 -10.78
CA ASP A 175 -8.73 -2.78 -10.05
C ASP A 175 -9.39 -2.11 -8.83
N SER A 176 -8.95 -0.91 -8.44
CA SER A 176 -9.57 -0.16 -7.36
C SER A 176 -10.91 0.37 -7.87
N PRO A 177 -12.06 -0.11 -7.35
CA PRO A 177 -13.36 0.32 -7.83
C PRO A 177 -13.44 1.84 -7.72
N GLU A 178 -13.59 2.51 -8.86
CA GLU A 178 -13.62 3.97 -8.97
C GLU A 178 -14.58 4.55 -7.93
N THR A 179 -14.04 5.09 -6.83
CA THR A 179 -14.67 6.28 -6.27
C THR A 179 -14.29 7.40 -7.19
N THR A 180 -15.18 7.71 -8.12
CA THR A 180 -15.30 9.01 -8.77
C THR A 180 -15.39 10.07 -7.66
N ILE A 181 -14.24 10.50 -7.13
CA ILE A 181 -14.17 11.65 -6.26
C ILE A 181 -14.22 12.84 -7.20
N ALA A 182 -15.44 13.24 -7.53
CA ALA A 182 -15.70 14.54 -8.10
C ALA A 182 -15.02 15.58 -7.20
N VAL A 183 -14.01 16.24 -7.74
CA VAL A 183 -13.43 17.46 -7.20
C VAL A 183 -14.54 18.50 -7.17
N ARG A 184 -14.98 18.88 -5.97
CA ARG A 184 -15.70 20.13 -5.68
C ARG A 184 -15.18 20.70 -4.38
#